data_AF-A0A521K1A4-F1
#
_entry.id   AF-A0A521K1A4-F1
#
_cell.length_a   1.000
_cell.length_b   1.000
_cell.length_c   1.000
_cell.angle_alpha   90.00
_cell.angle_beta   90.00
_cell.angle_gamma   90.00
#
_symmetry.space_group_name_H-M   'P 1'
#
loop_
_entity.id
_entity.type
_entity.pdbx_description
1 polymer ?
#
loop_
_entity_poly.entity_id
_entity_poly.type
_entity_poly.pdbx_seq_one_letter_code
_entity_poly.pdbx_strand_id
1 'polypeptide(L)'
;MPKENQAKQTLTQQMQNLEPQTLKPAPEEAILKRPAPTQQAKAAAKIPATRMQVLGVATGFNWYLAQVQRLISAQWVAPPVDLTGRMYRVVIKFRLDQSGGVSAVAVETSSGNGYFDDAATRAVLKADPLPPFPKDLAESSLDAHFSFVVGEGVG
;
A
#
# COMPACT_ATOMS: atom_id res chain seq x y z
N MET A 1 36.84 25.78 48.78
CA MET A 1 36.94 24.64 47.84
C MET A 1 35.76 24.71 46.87
N PRO A 2 35.95 25.09 45.59
CA PRO A 2 34.83 25.35 44.68
C PRO A 2 34.56 24.17 43.72
N LYS A 3 33.33 23.63 43.75
CA LYS A 3 32.78 22.63 42.79
C LYS A 3 31.82 23.25 41.77
N GLU A 4 31.93 24.55 41.48
CA GLU A 4 30.93 25.28 40.69
C GLU A 4 31.31 25.48 39.21
N ASN A 5 32.54 25.11 38.82
CA ASN A 5 33.02 25.36 37.45
C ASN A 5 32.71 24.26 36.42
N GLN A 6 32.16 23.11 36.82
CA GLN A 6 31.88 22.01 35.89
C GLN A 6 30.45 22.03 35.33
N ALA A 7 29.47 22.60 36.05
CA ALA A 7 28.08 22.65 35.56
C ALA A 7 27.88 23.64 34.40
N LYS A 8 28.73 24.66 34.29
CA LYS A 8 28.61 25.67 33.23
C LYS A 8 29.24 25.26 31.90
N GLN A 9 30.15 24.27 31.90
CA GLN A 9 30.77 23.78 30.66
C GLN A 9 29.88 22.80 29.90
N THR A 10 29.12 21.96 30.61
CA THR A 10 28.25 20.95 29.97
C THR A 10 27.08 21.57 29.22
N LEU A 11 26.55 22.71 29.70
CA LEU A 11 25.39 23.36 29.08
C LEU A 11 25.77 24.09 27.77
N THR A 12 26.96 24.69 27.70
CA THR A 12 27.45 25.37 26.49
C THR A 12 27.71 24.40 25.35
N GLN A 13 28.14 23.16 25.64
CA GLN A 13 28.37 22.14 24.62
C GLN A 13 27.06 21.61 24.01
N GLN A 14 25.95 21.59 24.76
CA GLN A 14 24.66 21.11 24.27
C GLN A 14 23.92 22.11 23.38
N MET A 15 24.14 23.42 23.56
CA MET A 15 23.45 24.44 22.76
C MET A 15 24.06 24.67 21.37
N GLN A 16 25.26 24.14 21.10
CA GLN A 16 25.89 24.18 19.76
C GLN A 16 25.38 23.08 18.81
N ASN A 17 24.60 22.12 19.31
CA ASN A 17 24.04 21.02 18.50
C ASN A 17 22.55 21.20 18.19
N LEU A 18 22.03 22.42 18.39
CA LEU A 18 20.67 22.81 18.03
C LEU A 18 20.77 23.88 16.94
N GLU A 19 21.29 23.51 15.79
CA GLU A 19 21.08 24.31 14.59
C GLU A 19 19.55 24.44 14.38
N PRO A 20 19.03 25.64 14.08
CA PRO A 20 17.67 25.76 13.61
C PRO A 20 17.57 24.90 12.36
N GLN A 21 16.70 23.88 12.40
CA GLN A 21 16.19 23.25 11.20
C GLN A 21 15.35 24.31 10.49
N THR A 22 16.04 25.26 9.85
CA THR A 22 15.49 26.10 8.81
C THR A 22 14.90 25.11 7.83
N LEU A 23 13.56 25.06 7.79
CA LEU A 23 12.79 24.47 6.71
C LEU A 23 13.24 25.17 5.43
N LYS A 24 14.36 24.71 4.89
CA LYS A 24 14.73 24.90 3.50
C LYS A 24 13.56 24.30 2.73
N PRO A 25 12.95 25.03 1.78
CA PRO A 25 11.86 24.50 0.97
C PRO A 25 12.33 23.17 0.40
N ALA A 26 11.52 22.13 0.59
CA ALA A 26 11.80 20.83 -0.01
C ALA A 26 12.14 21.07 -1.48
N PRO A 27 13.31 20.60 -1.98
CA PRO A 27 13.56 20.61 -3.40
C PRO A 27 12.45 19.79 -4.06
N GLU A 28 11.54 20.49 -4.73
CA GLU A 28 10.45 19.95 -5.55
C GLU A 28 10.97 19.25 -6.81
N GLU A 29 12.27 18.90 -6.86
CA GLU A 29 12.94 18.30 -8.02
C GLU A 29 13.81 17.08 -7.67
N ALA A 30 13.39 16.26 -6.71
CA ALA A 30 13.97 14.93 -6.48
C ALA A 30 12.95 13.77 -6.58
N ILE A 31 11.79 13.99 -7.20
CA ILE A 31 10.76 12.95 -7.37
C ILE A 31 11.09 11.98 -8.53
N LEU A 32 12.16 12.22 -9.30
CA LEU A 32 12.57 11.36 -10.41
C LEU A 32 13.63 10.28 -10.06
N LYS A 33 14.06 10.14 -8.81
CA LYS A 33 15.05 9.11 -8.42
C LYS A 33 14.79 8.53 -7.02
N ARG A 34 13.56 8.13 -6.73
CA ARG A 34 13.33 7.23 -5.59
C ARG A 34 13.88 5.86 -6.00
N PRO A 35 14.88 5.27 -5.33
CA PRO A 35 15.19 3.87 -5.54
C PRO A 35 13.92 3.12 -5.14
N ALA A 36 13.20 2.58 -6.12
CA ALA A 36 12.24 1.52 -5.86
C ALA A 36 12.98 0.51 -4.97
N PRO A 37 12.41 0.07 -3.83
CA PRO A 37 13.03 -1.01 -3.08
C PRO A 37 13.10 -2.19 -4.04
N THR A 38 14.30 -2.44 -4.55
CA THR A 38 14.61 -3.61 -5.33
C THR A 38 14.68 -4.75 -4.31
N GLN A 39 13.52 -5.17 -3.82
CA GLN A 39 13.39 -6.50 -3.24
C GLN A 39 13.12 -7.46 -4.39
N GLN A 40 14.25 -7.79 -4.99
CA GLN A 40 14.56 -9.05 -5.59
C GLN A 40 13.86 -10.20 -4.84
N ALA A 41 12.75 -10.67 -5.40
CA ALA A 41 12.33 -12.05 -5.25
C ALA A 41 11.79 -12.49 -6.61
N LYS A 42 12.64 -13.15 -7.38
CA LYS A 42 12.18 -14.18 -8.32
C LYS A 42 11.58 -15.31 -7.46
N ALA A 43 10.44 -15.06 -6.82
CA ALA A 43 9.60 -16.12 -6.31
C ALA A 43 8.84 -16.64 -7.52
N ALA A 44 9.03 -17.91 -7.87
CA ALA A 44 8.25 -18.59 -8.88
C ALA A 44 6.76 -18.26 -8.65
N ALA A 45 6.18 -17.53 -9.59
CA ALA A 45 4.90 -16.87 -9.44
C ALA A 45 3.79 -17.90 -9.27
N LYS A 46 3.41 -18.21 -8.02
CA LYS A 46 2.04 -18.58 -7.73
C LYS A 46 1.22 -17.31 -7.89
N ILE A 47 0.71 -17.08 -9.10
CA ILE A 47 -0.09 -15.90 -9.42
C ILE A 47 -1.34 -15.97 -8.54
N PRO A 48 -1.57 -14.99 -7.64
CA PRO A 48 -2.80 -14.96 -6.87
C PRO A 48 -3.98 -14.79 -7.82
N ALA A 49 -5.01 -15.64 -7.67
CA ALA A 49 -6.30 -15.35 -8.26
C ALA A 49 -6.83 -14.13 -7.54
N THR A 50 -6.97 -13.07 -8.29
CA THR A 50 -7.40 -11.80 -7.76
C THR A 50 -8.74 -11.46 -8.37
N ARG A 51 -9.71 -11.05 -7.55
CA ARG A 51 -11.01 -10.59 -8.04
C ARG A 51 -11.36 -9.25 -7.42
N MET A 52 -11.67 -8.31 -8.29
CA MET A 52 -12.25 -7.02 -7.93
C MET A 52 -13.77 -7.05 -8.07
N GLN A 53 -14.46 -6.56 -7.06
CA GLN A 53 -15.90 -6.34 -7.05
C GLN A 53 -16.13 -4.90 -6.58
N VAL A 54 -17.06 -4.19 -7.20
CA VAL A 54 -17.36 -2.83 -6.78
C VAL A 54 -18.85 -2.70 -6.57
N LEU A 55 -19.24 -2.16 -5.42
CA LEU A 55 -20.63 -1.97 -5.07
C LEU A 55 -21.17 -0.75 -5.82
N GLY A 56 -22.30 -0.91 -6.54
CA GLY A 56 -23.00 0.20 -7.19
C GLY A 56 -22.55 0.54 -8.62
N VAL A 57 -21.55 -0.14 -9.19
CA VAL A 57 -21.09 0.14 -10.57
C VAL A 57 -21.90 -0.67 -11.59
N ALA A 58 -22.38 0.00 -12.64
CA ALA A 58 -23.00 -0.66 -13.79
C ALA A 58 -21.99 -1.57 -14.52
N THR A 59 -22.45 -2.72 -15.01
CA THR A 59 -21.64 -3.78 -15.67
C THR A 59 -20.80 -3.30 -16.87
N GLY A 60 -20.95 -2.05 -17.33
CA GLY A 60 -20.20 -1.46 -18.45
C GLY A 60 -18.74 -1.11 -18.18
N PHE A 61 -18.29 -1.09 -16.91
CA PHE A 61 -16.93 -0.65 -16.55
C PHE A 61 -15.94 -1.80 -16.29
N ASN A 62 -16.22 -2.99 -16.81
CA ASN A 62 -15.36 -4.17 -16.63
C ASN A 62 -13.90 -3.95 -17.07
N TRP A 63 -13.67 -3.18 -18.14
CA TRP A 63 -12.33 -2.86 -18.61
C TRP A 63 -11.54 -2.02 -17.59
N TYR A 64 -12.21 -1.07 -16.93
CA TYR A 64 -11.63 -0.20 -15.92
C TYR A 64 -11.31 -1.00 -14.65
N LEU A 65 -12.25 -1.83 -14.19
CA LEU A 65 -12.04 -2.71 -13.05
C LEU A 65 -10.91 -3.72 -13.31
N ALA A 66 -10.80 -4.26 -14.52
CA ALA A 66 -9.70 -5.15 -14.91
C ALA A 66 -8.34 -4.43 -14.88
N GLN A 67 -8.31 -3.15 -15.31
CA GLN A 67 -7.10 -2.33 -15.25
C GLN A 67 -6.66 -2.08 -13.80
N VAL A 68 -7.60 -1.67 -12.94
CA VAL A 68 -7.35 -1.46 -11.51
C VAL A 68 -6.88 -2.76 -10.86
N GLN A 69 -7.58 -3.87 -11.15
CA GLN A 69 -7.19 -5.18 -10.65
C GLN A 69 -5.77 -5.54 -11.04
N ARG A 70 -5.37 -5.32 -12.30
CA ARG A 70 -4.02 -5.61 -12.75
C ARG A 70 -2.97 -4.80 -12.00
N LEU A 71 -3.24 -3.52 -11.71
CA LEU A 71 -2.31 -2.66 -10.98
C LEU A 71 -2.13 -3.11 -9.53
N ILE A 72 -3.22 -3.43 -8.84
CA ILE A 72 -3.17 -3.94 -7.47
C ILE A 72 -2.49 -5.32 -7.44
N SER A 73 -2.85 -6.22 -8.34
CA SER A 73 -2.20 -7.54 -8.48
C SER A 73 -0.70 -7.43 -8.78
N ALA A 74 -0.27 -6.40 -9.52
CA ALA A 74 1.16 -6.18 -9.80
C ALA A 74 1.94 -5.72 -8.56
N GLN A 75 1.28 -5.11 -7.57
CA GLN A 75 1.89 -4.72 -6.29
C GLN A 75 1.87 -5.85 -5.25
N TRP A 76 1.12 -6.92 -5.50
CA TRP A 76 1.04 -8.05 -4.59
C TRP A 76 2.38 -8.79 -4.52
N VAL A 77 2.86 -8.96 -3.29
CA VAL A 77 4.03 -9.80 -2.97
C VAL A 77 3.53 -10.93 -2.08
N ALA A 78 3.45 -12.13 -2.65
CA ALA A 78 2.99 -13.30 -1.92
C ALA A 78 3.95 -13.60 -0.76
N PRO A 79 3.47 -13.61 0.50
CA PRO A 79 4.30 -14.02 1.61
C PRO A 79 4.64 -15.51 1.51
N PRO A 80 5.78 -15.95 2.07
CA PRO A 80 6.11 -17.37 2.17
C PRO A 80 5.15 -18.04 3.15
N VAL A 81 4.06 -18.60 2.62
CA VAL A 81 3.05 -19.34 3.37
C VAL A 81 2.96 -20.78 2.86
N ASP A 82 2.66 -21.71 3.75
CA ASP A 82 2.42 -23.10 3.37
C ASP A 82 1.04 -23.22 2.70
N LEU A 83 1.05 -23.56 1.42
CA LEU A 83 -0.14 -23.68 0.58
C LEU A 83 -0.55 -25.14 0.36
N THR A 84 0.16 -26.10 0.99
CA THR A 84 -0.05 -27.54 0.80
C THR A 84 -1.44 -27.92 1.31
N GLY A 85 -2.36 -28.27 0.39
CA GLY A 85 -3.75 -28.58 0.72
C GLY A 85 -4.53 -27.43 1.37
N ARG A 86 -4.07 -26.18 1.25
CA ARG A 86 -4.69 -25.00 1.88
C ARG A 86 -4.83 -23.86 0.88
N MET A 87 -5.95 -23.14 0.98
CA MET A 87 -6.21 -21.92 0.23
C MET A 87 -6.41 -20.76 1.21
N TYR A 88 -5.67 -19.68 1.00
CA TYR A 88 -5.87 -18.43 1.71
C TYR A 88 -6.69 -17.49 0.84
N ARG A 89 -7.72 -16.90 1.44
CA ARG A 89 -8.55 -15.86 0.85
C ARG A 89 -8.64 -14.71 1.83
N VAL A 90 -8.23 -13.52 1.39
CA VAL A 90 -8.45 -12.26 2.11
C VAL A 90 -9.29 -11.35 1.22
N VAL A 91 -10.21 -10.62 1.84
CA VAL A 91 -11.01 -9.58 1.18
C VAL A 91 -10.67 -8.24 1.81
N ILE A 92 -10.14 -7.33 1.01
CA ILE A 92 -9.85 -5.95 1.39
C ILE A 92 -10.95 -5.08 0.82
N LYS A 93 -11.61 -4.30 1.67
CA LYS A 93 -12.51 -3.23 1.23
C LYS A 93 -11.74 -1.91 1.23
N PHE A 94 -12.00 -1.09 0.24
CA PHE A 94 -11.46 0.26 0.17
C PHE A 94 -12.40 1.14 -0.64
N ARG A 95 -12.31 2.44 -0.42
CA ARG A 95 -12.99 3.44 -1.21
C ARG A 95 -12.05 3.97 -2.27
N LEU A 96 -12.53 4.00 -3.50
CA LEU A 96 -11.82 4.57 -4.64
C LEU A 96 -12.51 5.85 -5.04
N ASP A 97 -11.78 6.96 -5.09
CA ASP A 97 -12.32 8.25 -5.49
C ASP A 97 -12.19 8.47 -7.00
N GLN A 98 -12.96 9.41 -7.55
CA GLN A 98 -12.91 9.77 -8.98
C GLN A 98 -11.53 10.18 -9.51
N SER A 99 -10.65 10.68 -8.63
CA SER A 99 -9.25 11.00 -8.97
C SER A 99 -8.35 9.77 -9.09
N GLY A 100 -8.84 8.59 -8.69
CA GLY A 100 -8.04 7.38 -8.50
C GLY A 100 -7.41 7.25 -7.12
N GLY A 101 -7.71 8.17 -6.20
CA GLY A 101 -7.24 8.08 -4.82
C GLY A 101 -7.88 6.92 -4.05
N VAL A 102 -7.07 6.19 -3.28
CA VAL A 102 -7.57 5.10 -2.43
C VAL A 102 -7.67 5.57 -0.98
N SER A 103 -8.85 5.38 -0.39
CA SER A 103 -9.13 5.73 1.01
C SER A 103 -9.88 4.60 1.73
N ALA A 104 -10.03 4.73 3.05
CA ALA A 104 -10.79 3.78 3.89
C ALA A 104 -10.42 2.29 3.70
N VAL A 105 -9.13 2.00 3.47
CA VAL A 105 -8.62 0.62 3.30
C VAL A 105 -8.78 -0.15 4.60
N ALA A 106 -9.51 -1.27 4.55
CA ALA A 106 -9.72 -2.15 5.68
C ALA A 106 -9.81 -3.61 5.24
N VAL A 107 -9.36 -4.52 6.09
CA VAL A 107 -9.58 -5.96 5.90
C VAL A 107 -11.04 -6.27 6.26
N GLU A 108 -11.81 -6.72 5.28
CA GLU A 108 -13.20 -7.15 5.49
C GLU A 108 -13.27 -8.60 5.92
N THR A 109 -12.55 -9.47 5.21
CA THR A 109 -12.44 -10.90 5.54
C THR A 109 -10.96 -11.24 5.64
N SER A 110 -10.51 -11.61 6.85
CA SER A 110 -9.15 -12.10 7.08
C SER A 110 -8.96 -13.50 6.49
N SER A 111 -7.76 -13.79 5.99
CA SER A 111 -7.42 -15.16 5.57
C SER A 111 -7.08 -16.10 6.71
N GLY A 112 -7.13 -15.63 7.96
CA GLY A 112 -6.62 -16.36 9.13
C GLY A 112 -5.10 -16.37 9.25
N ASN A 113 -4.38 -15.57 8.43
CA ASN A 113 -2.93 -15.38 8.52
C ASN A 113 -2.60 -13.88 8.41
N GLY A 114 -2.14 -13.28 9.50
CA GLY A 114 -1.82 -11.84 9.54
C GLY A 114 -0.78 -11.41 8.51
N TYR A 115 0.23 -12.24 8.20
CA TYR A 115 1.21 -11.90 7.16
C TYR A 115 0.58 -11.80 5.76
N PHE A 116 -0.46 -12.60 5.49
CA PHE A 116 -1.20 -12.58 4.23
C PHE A 116 -2.13 -11.36 4.16
N ASP A 117 -2.82 -11.05 5.26
CA ASP A 117 -3.69 -9.87 5.35
C ASP A 117 -2.88 -8.56 5.25
N ASP A 118 -1.71 -8.50 5.89
CA ASP A 118 -0.78 -7.37 5.79
C ASP A 118 -0.23 -7.24 4.37
N ALA A 119 0.09 -8.35 3.70
CA ALA A 119 0.54 -8.32 2.31
C ALA A 119 -0.55 -7.77 1.38
N ALA A 120 -1.81 -8.15 1.61
CA ALA A 120 -2.97 -7.65 0.87
C ALA A 120 -3.17 -6.15 1.05
N THR A 121 -3.16 -5.71 2.30
CA THR A 121 -3.32 -4.31 2.65
C THR A 121 -2.19 -3.47 2.04
N ARG A 122 -0.93 -3.94 2.14
CA ARG A 122 0.22 -3.29 1.50
C ARG A 122 0.10 -3.24 -0.03
N ALA A 123 -0.43 -4.26 -0.67
CA ALA A 123 -0.59 -4.28 -2.13
C ALA A 123 -1.58 -3.21 -2.60
N VAL A 124 -2.71 -3.06 -1.90
CA VAL A 124 -3.70 -2.01 -2.18
C VAL A 124 -3.11 -0.62 -1.93
N LEU A 125 -2.45 -0.41 -0.79
CA LEU A 125 -1.82 0.87 -0.45
C LEU A 125 -0.69 1.25 -1.42
N LYS A 126 0.06 0.28 -1.94
CA LYS A 126 1.12 0.53 -2.94
C LYS A 126 0.57 0.83 -4.34
N ALA A 127 -0.67 0.44 -4.61
CA ALA A 127 -1.32 0.70 -5.88
C ALA A 127 -1.90 2.13 -5.95
N ASP A 128 -1.94 2.85 -4.83
CA ASP A 128 -2.32 4.26 -4.77
C ASP A 128 -1.21 5.16 -5.38
N PRO A 129 -1.53 6.06 -6.34
CA PRO A 129 -2.85 6.30 -6.92
C PRO A 129 -3.21 5.31 -8.04
N LEU A 130 -4.48 4.89 -8.03
CA LEU A 130 -5.08 4.08 -9.09
C LEU A 130 -5.51 4.96 -10.28
N PRO A 131 -5.90 4.37 -11.43
CA PRO A 131 -6.42 5.13 -12.57
C PRO A 131 -7.66 5.93 -12.16
N PRO A 132 -7.83 7.16 -12.66
CA PRO A 132 -9.02 7.95 -12.39
C PRO A 132 -10.24 7.34 -13.05
N PHE A 133 -11.43 7.72 -12.58
CA PHE A 133 -12.68 7.24 -13.14
C PHE A 133 -12.85 7.69 -14.58
N PRO A 134 -13.39 6.80 -15.44
CA PRO A 134 -13.78 7.21 -16.78
C PRO A 134 -14.87 8.28 -16.68
N LYS A 135 -14.86 9.24 -17.61
CA LYS A 135 -15.80 10.38 -17.63
C LYS A 135 -17.27 9.97 -17.65
N ASP A 136 -17.55 8.74 -18.08
CA ASP A 136 -18.90 8.17 -18.16
C ASP A 136 -19.42 7.67 -16.81
N LEU A 137 -18.58 7.59 -15.78
CA LEU A 137 -18.97 7.20 -14.43
C LEU A 137 -19.41 8.44 -13.64
N ALA A 138 -20.70 8.52 -13.31
CA ALA A 138 -21.27 9.64 -12.55
C ALA A 138 -20.96 9.58 -11.04
N GLU A 139 -20.48 8.44 -10.54
CA GLU A 139 -20.16 8.25 -9.13
C GLU A 139 -18.88 9.01 -8.75
N SER A 140 -18.92 9.71 -7.62
CA SER A 140 -17.76 10.44 -7.10
C SER A 140 -16.78 9.55 -6.35
N SER A 141 -17.28 8.45 -5.76
CA SER A 141 -16.50 7.45 -5.04
C SER A 141 -17.16 6.09 -5.16
N LEU A 142 -16.36 5.04 -5.20
CA LEU A 142 -16.81 3.66 -5.32
C LEU A 142 -16.26 2.82 -4.17
N ASP A 143 -17.13 2.06 -3.50
CA ASP A 143 -16.71 1.10 -2.48
C ASP A 143 -16.33 -0.22 -3.18
N ALA A 144 -15.02 -0.46 -3.27
CA ALA A 144 -14.41 -1.60 -3.92
C ALA A 144 -14.03 -2.68 -2.90
N HIS A 145 -14.27 -3.92 -3.28
CA HIS A 145 -13.94 -5.12 -2.54
C HIS A 145 -12.98 -5.93 -3.40
N PHE A 146 -11.81 -6.20 -2.85
CA PHE A 146 -10.72 -6.82 -3.57
C PHE A 146 -10.27 -8.06 -2.84
N SER A 147 -10.44 -9.20 -3.49
CA SER A 147 -10.08 -10.48 -2.92
C SER A 147 -8.79 -11.00 -3.51
N PHE A 148 -7.83 -11.33 -2.64
CA PHE A 148 -6.63 -12.07 -3.00
C PHE A 148 -6.79 -13.51 -2.57
N VAL A 149 -6.60 -14.42 -3.52
CA VAL A 149 -6.71 -15.86 -3.30
C VAL A 149 -5.41 -16.52 -3.74
N VAL A 150 -4.79 -17.27 -2.83
CA VAL A 150 -3.57 -18.04 -3.10
C VAL A 150 -3.75 -19.45 -2.54
N GLY A 151 -3.51 -20.48 -3.35
CA GLY A 151 -3.67 -21.88 -2.96
C GLY A 151 -3.24 -22.83 -4.06
N GLU A 152 -3.05 -24.11 -3.72
CA GLU A 152 -2.89 -25.19 -4.69
C GLU A 152 -4.21 -25.36 -5.48
N GLY A 153 -4.19 -25.09 -6.80
CA GLY A 153 -5.39 -25.13 -7.65
C GLY A 153 -5.86 -23.76 -8.16
N VAL A 154 -5.16 -22.68 -7.81
CA VAL A 154 -5.33 -21.39 -8.47
C VAL A 154 -4.55 -21.40 -9.79
N GLY A 155 -5.22 -21.78 -10.87
CA GLY A 155 -4.72 -21.83 -12.25
C GLY A 155 -5.63 -21.06 -13.19
#